data_AF-A0A7D9E793-F1
#
_entry.id   AF-A0A7D9E793-F1
#
_cell.length_a   1.000
_cell.length_b   1.000
_cell.length_c   1.000
_cell.angle_alpha   90.00
_cell.angle_beta   90.00
_cell.angle_gamma   90.00
#
_symmetry.space_group_name_H-M   'P 1'
#
loop_
_entity.id
_entity.type
_entity.pdbx_description
1 polymer ?
#
loop_
_entity_poly.entity_id
_entity_poly.type
_entity_poly.pdbx_seq_one_letter_code
_entity_poly.pdbx_strand_id
1 'polypeptide(L)'
;MVYIKEDIPYFRRNDLESINVESIWLQPCPSNSPAHLICVAYRCPEYTISQWIENFEMQLNNAYVEGHQLTIMGDFNIDVSKNTSDSQCWSESMGDLHLHQIVTESTKVTEITSTLLDHVFPSVPHKLEALKSQELELVIIIRLA
;
A
#
# COMPACT_ATOMS: atom_id res chain seq x y z
N MET A 1 -9.90 -5.05 7.62
CA MET A 1 -11.19 -4.38 7.28
C MET A 1 -10.89 -3.01 6.73
N VAL A 2 -11.47 -2.63 5.58
CA VAL A 2 -11.29 -1.31 4.96
C VAL A 2 -12.61 -0.53 5.08
N TYR A 3 -12.55 0.69 5.61
CA TYR A 3 -13.69 1.60 5.68
C TYR A 3 -13.55 2.72 4.66
N ILE A 4 -14.63 3.00 3.94
CA ILE A 4 -14.74 4.11 3.00
C ILE A 4 -15.96 4.93 3.41
N LYS A 5 -15.80 6.24 3.48
CA LYS A 5 -16.91 7.16 3.77
C LYS A 5 -18.00 7.02 2.70
N GLU A 6 -19.26 6.95 3.13
CA GLU A 6 -20.40 6.62 2.26
C GLU A 6 -20.54 7.55 1.04
N ASP A 7 -20.17 8.83 1.19
CA ASP A 7 -20.28 9.84 0.14
C ASP A 7 -19.14 9.82 -0.89
N ILE A 8 -18.16 8.92 -0.76
CA ILE A 8 -17.06 8.79 -1.72
C ILE A 8 -17.46 7.69 -2.73
N PRO A 9 -17.73 8.02 -4.00
CA PRO A 9 -17.98 7.00 -5.02
C PRO A 9 -16.70 6.18 -5.28
N TYR A 10 -16.82 4.86 -5.32
CA TYR A 10 -15.70 3.96 -5.59
C TYR A 10 -16.15 2.66 -6.28
N PHE A 11 -15.19 2.00 -6.93
CA PHE A 11 -15.32 0.61 -7.38
C PHE A 11 -14.32 -0.28 -6.66
N ARG A 12 -14.73 -1.50 -6.32
CA ARG A 12 -13.80 -2.56 -5.91
C ARG A 12 -13.30 -3.29 -7.15
N ARG A 13 -11.98 -3.39 -7.30
CA ARG A 13 -11.29 -3.99 -8.44
C ARG A 13 -10.94 -5.45 -8.14
N ASN A 14 -11.97 -6.29 -8.02
CA ASN A 14 -11.80 -7.73 -7.75
C ASN A 14 -11.00 -8.44 -8.86
N ASP A 15 -10.95 -7.86 -10.05
CA ASP A 15 -10.16 -8.33 -11.19
C ASP A 15 -8.64 -8.19 -10.99
N LEU A 16 -8.21 -7.31 -10.07
CA LEU A 16 -6.82 -7.17 -9.65
C LEU A 16 -6.47 -8.03 -8.43
N GLU A 17 -7.46 -8.55 -7.71
CA GLU A 17 -7.27 -9.36 -6.49
C GLU A 17 -6.85 -10.80 -6.82
N SER A 18 -6.07 -11.42 -5.91
CA SER A 18 -5.68 -12.83 -5.99
C SER A 18 -5.96 -13.54 -4.68
N ILE A 19 -6.31 -14.83 -4.75
CA ILE A 19 -6.53 -15.66 -3.56
C ILE A 19 -5.25 -15.90 -2.73
N ASN A 20 -4.08 -15.73 -3.35
CA ASN A 20 -2.79 -15.96 -2.69
C ASN A 20 -2.30 -14.76 -1.86
N VAL A 21 -2.97 -13.60 -1.96
CA VAL A 21 -2.56 -12.39 -1.27
C VAL A 21 -3.79 -11.76 -0.62
N GLU A 22 -3.72 -11.56 0.68
CA GLU A 22 -4.76 -10.83 1.40
C GLU A 22 -4.69 -9.35 1.00
N SER A 23 -5.55 -8.95 0.06
CA SER A 23 -5.55 -7.60 -0.51
C SER A 23 -6.93 -7.17 -0.95
N ILE A 24 -7.18 -5.87 -0.92
CA ILE A 24 -8.37 -5.23 -1.46
C ILE A 24 -7.93 -4.11 -2.38
N TRP A 25 -8.41 -4.14 -3.62
CA TRP A 25 -8.17 -3.08 -4.60
C TRP A 25 -9.39 -2.19 -4.77
N LEU A 26 -9.19 -0.89 -4.70
CA LEU A 26 -10.22 0.12 -4.77
C LEU A 26 -9.85 1.17 -5.81
N GLN A 27 -10.86 1.64 -6.53
CA GLN A 27 -10.77 2.75 -7.47
C GLN A 27 -11.77 3.83 -7.07
N PRO A 28 -11.36 4.85 -6.29
CA PRO A 28 -12.19 6.02 -6.07
C PRO A 28 -12.52 6.69 -7.41
N CYS A 29 -13.75 7.21 -7.53
CA CYS A 29 -14.24 7.86 -8.74
C CYS A 29 -14.70 9.31 -8.47
N PRO A 30 -13.82 10.21 -7.98
CA PRO A 30 -14.20 11.60 -7.79
C PRO A 30 -14.51 12.24 -9.14
N SER A 31 -15.57 13.04 -9.19
CA SER A 31 -15.86 13.89 -10.34
C SER A 31 -14.65 14.80 -10.59
N ASN A 32 -14.01 14.67 -11.77
CA ASN A 32 -12.86 15.47 -12.20
C ASN A 32 -11.47 15.13 -11.63
N SER A 33 -11.25 13.93 -11.06
CA SER A 33 -9.90 13.48 -10.70
C SER A 33 -9.37 12.43 -11.70
N PRO A 34 -8.05 12.39 -11.98
CA PRO A 34 -7.46 11.23 -12.63
C PRO A 34 -7.78 9.95 -11.85
N ALA A 35 -7.96 8.85 -12.58
CA ALA A 35 -8.19 7.54 -12.01
C ALA A 35 -7.02 7.14 -11.11
N HIS A 36 -7.34 6.68 -9.91
CA HIS A 36 -6.39 6.29 -8.87
C HIS A 36 -6.79 4.92 -8.35
N LEU A 37 -5.86 3.97 -8.37
CA LEU A 37 -6.00 2.66 -7.72
C LEU A 37 -5.31 2.68 -6.37
N ILE A 38 -6.03 2.22 -5.36
CA ILE A 38 -5.56 2.05 -4.00
C ILE A 38 -5.60 0.57 -3.67
N CYS A 39 -4.45 -0.01 -3.34
CA CYS A 39 -4.34 -1.36 -2.80
C CYS A 39 -4.10 -1.28 -1.30
N VAL A 40 -4.92 -2.00 -0.54
CA VAL A 40 -4.65 -2.31 0.87
C VAL A 40 -4.29 -3.79 0.96
N ALA A 41 -3.06 -4.11 1.34
CA ALA A 41 -2.57 -5.48 1.43
C ALA A 41 -2.09 -5.83 2.84
N TYR A 42 -2.20 -7.11 3.19
CA TYR A 42 -1.61 -7.67 4.40
C TYR A 42 -0.69 -8.84 4.02
N ARG A 43 0.49 -8.88 4.63
CA ARG A 43 1.38 -10.04 4.57
C ARG A 43 1.44 -10.70 5.95
N CYS A 44 1.00 -11.95 6.01
CA CYS A 44 1.20 -12.78 7.20
C CYS A 44 2.71 -12.96 7.49
N PRO A 45 3.19 -12.69 8.71
CA PRO A 45 4.61 -12.79 9.05
C PRO A 45 5.18 -14.21 8.90
N GLU A 46 4.32 -15.24 8.96
CA GLU A 46 4.68 -16.65 8.81
C GLU A 46 5.04 -17.05 7.39
N TYR A 47 4.61 -16.28 6.38
CA TYR A 47 4.91 -16.56 4.99
C TYR A 47 6.32 -16.09 4.63
N THR A 48 6.98 -16.82 3.74
CA THR A 48 8.26 -16.40 3.17
C THR A 48 8.08 -15.09 2.40
N ILE A 49 8.93 -14.09 2.67
CA ILE A 49 8.81 -12.76 2.06
C ILE A 49 8.92 -12.86 0.53
N SER A 50 9.91 -13.58 -0.01
CA SER A 50 10.09 -13.73 -1.45
C SER A 50 8.87 -14.34 -2.15
N GLN A 51 8.32 -15.42 -1.60
CA GLN A 51 7.13 -16.06 -2.15
C GLN A 51 5.91 -15.14 -2.15
N TRP A 52 5.75 -14.33 -1.10
CA TRP A 52 4.66 -13.37 -1.04
C TRP A 52 4.85 -12.24 -2.07
N ILE A 53 6.07 -11.73 -2.23
CA ILE A 53 6.41 -10.72 -3.25
C ILE A 53 6.08 -11.24 -4.64
N GLU A 54 6.53 -12.45 -5.00
CA GLU A 54 6.23 -13.09 -6.30
C GLU A 54 4.72 -13.18 -6.57
N ASN A 55 3.92 -13.54 -5.55
CA ASN A 55 2.46 -13.60 -5.68
C ASN A 55 1.83 -12.20 -5.83
N PHE A 56 2.40 -11.18 -5.20
CA PHE A 56 1.86 -9.82 -5.23
C PHE A 56 2.25 -9.07 -6.50
N GLU A 57 3.44 -9.33 -7.05
CA GLU A 57 3.94 -8.74 -8.30
C GLU A 57 2.98 -8.91 -9.46
N MET A 58 2.26 -10.04 -9.54
CA MET A 58 1.24 -10.23 -10.58
C MET A 58 0.13 -9.17 -10.50
N GLN A 59 -0.37 -8.86 -9.30
CA GLN A 59 -1.41 -7.84 -9.11
C GLN A 59 -0.87 -6.44 -9.37
N LEU A 60 0.34 -6.17 -8.87
CA LEU A 60 1.02 -4.90 -9.06
C LEU A 60 1.25 -4.58 -10.54
N ASN A 61 1.74 -5.55 -11.31
CA ASN A 61 1.97 -5.41 -12.74
C ASN A 61 0.66 -5.15 -13.50
N ASN A 62 -0.41 -5.90 -13.18
CA ASN A 62 -1.72 -5.69 -13.79
C ASN A 62 -2.27 -4.29 -13.50
N ALA A 63 -2.13 -3.80 -12.26
CA ALA A 63 -2.57 -2.45 -11.90
C ALA A 63 -1.70 -1.36 -12.57
N TYR A 64 -0.39 -1.60 -12.68
CA TYR A 64 0.55 -0.65 -13.25
C TYR A 64 0.33 -0.44 -14.75
N VAL A 65 0.05 -1.50 -15.51
CA VAL A 65 -0.20 -1.39 -16.97
C VAL A 65 -1.46 -0.60 -17.32
N GLU A 66 -2.39 -0.40 -16.38
CA GLU A 66 -3.57 0.45 -16.58
C GLU A 66 -3.22 1.94 -16.63
N GLY A 67 -2.02 2.33 -16.19
CA GLY A 67 -1.54 3.71 -16.25
C GLY A 67 -2.27 4.68 -15.30
N HIS A 68 -2.96 4.15 -14.28
CA HIS A 68 -3.60 4.94 -13.23
C HIS A 68 -2.59 5.39 -12.17
N GLN A 69 -2.93 6.43 -11.40
CA GLN A 69 -2.17 6.72 -10.17
C GLN A 69 -2.29 5.51 -9.23
N LEU A 70 -1.23 5.16 -8.51
CA LEU A 70 -1.19 4.00 -7.63
C LEU A 70 -0.87 4.42 -6.21
N THR A 71 -1.48 3.76 -5.25
CA THR A 71 -1.05 3.77 -3.85
C THR A 71 -1.17 2.37 -3.29
N ILE A 72 -0.04 1.82 -2.88
CA ILE A 72 0.04 0.50 -2.24
C ILE A 72 0.31 0.72 -0.76
N MET A 73 -0.52 0.16 0.11
CA MET A 73 -0.36 0.34 1.55
C MET A 73 -0.85 -0.85 2.37
N GLY A 74 -0.44 -0.89 3.64
CA GLY A 74 -0.88 -1.88 4.61
C GLY A 74 0.25 -2.39 5.50
N ASP A 75 -0.03 -3.46 6.25
CA ASP A 75 0.95 -4.13 7.12
C ASP A 75 1.60 -5.27 6.35
N PHE A 76 2.86 -5.06 5.99
CA PHE A 76 3.64 -6.02 5.23
C PHE A 76 4.50 -6.89 6.14
N ASN A 77 4.56 -6.65 7.45
CA ASN A 77 5.48 -7.35 8.35
C ASN A 77 6.92 -7.47 7.80
N ILE A 78 7.39 -6.49 7.01
CA ILE A 78 8.75 -6.42 6.45
C ILE A 78 9.36 -5.14 7.02
N ASP A 79 10.45 -5.26 7.78
CA ASP A 79 11.06 -4.10 8.42
C ASP A 79 11.99 -3.37 7.45
N VAL A 80 11.47 -2.35 6.75
CA VAL A 80 12.25 -1.56 5.79
C VAL A 80 13.23 -0.60 6.44
N SER A 81 13.18 -0.43 7.76
CA SER A 81 14.22 0.30 8.50
C SER A 81 15.52 -0.51 8.62
N LYS A 82 15.45 -1.84 8.43
CA LYS A 82 16.61 -2.72 8.38
C LYS A 82 17.09 -2.86 6.94
N ASN A 83 18.41 -2.99 6.77
CA ASN A 83 19.05 -3.21 5.48
C ASN A 83 19.28 -4.73 5.25
N THR A 84 18.20 -5.51 5.10
CA THR A 84 18.24 -6.94 4.80
C THR A 84 18.02 -7.19 3.31
N SER A 85 18.34 -8.39 2.82
CA SER A 85 18.02 -8.78 1.43
C SER A 85 16.53 -8.65 1.13
N ASP A 86 15.69 -9.05 2.09
CA ASP A 86 14.24 -9.08 1.92
C ASP A 86 13.64 -7.67 1.89
N SER A 87 14.13 -6.75 2.73
CA SER A 87 13.67 -5.35 2.72
C SER A 87 14.15 -4.60 1.48
N GLN A 88 15.36 -4.90 1.00
CA GLN A 88 15.88 -4.37 -0.27
C GLN A 88 15.05 -4.87 -1.45
N CYS A 89 14.85 -6.19 -1.57
CA CYS A 89 14.04 -6.79 -2.61
C CYS A 89 12.61 -6.20 -2.64
N TRP A 90 11.98 -6.06 -1.47
CA TRP A 90 10.66 -5.42 -1.38
C TRP A 90 10.67 -3.97 -1.85
N SER A 91 11.68 -3.19 -1.44
CA SER A 91 11.81 -1.78 -1.83
C SER A 91 12.11 -1.64 -3.33
N GLU A 92 12.88 -2.56 -3.91
CA GLU A 92 13.19 -2.63 -5.33
C GLU A 92 11.94 -2.96 -6.15
N SER A 93 11.14 -3.98 -5.76
CA SER A 93 9.87 -4.30 -6.44
C SER A 93 8.90 -3.10 -6.45
N MET A 94 8.87 -2.28 -5.40
CA MET A 94 8.09 -1.03 -5.39
C MET A 94 8.73 0.06 -6.28
N GLY A 95 10.06 0.16 -6.24
CA GLY A 95 10.84 1.13 -7.02
C GLY A 95 10.73 0.92 -8.53
N ASP A 96 10.66 -0.33 -8.99
CA ASP A 96 10.47 -0.69 -10.41
C ASP A 96 9.13 -0.17 -10.97
N LEU A 97 8.15 0.06 -10.08
CA LEU A 97 6.84 0.64 -10.39
C LEU A 97 6.78 2.15 -10.14
N HIS A 98 7.93 2.79 -9.90
CA HIS A 98 8.07 4.20 -9.54
C HIS A 98 7.27 4.57 -8.28
N LEU A 99 7.17 3.65 -7.33
CA LEU A 99 6.54 3.88 -6.04
C LEU A 99 7.62 4.08 -4.97
N HIS A 100 7.42 5.05 -4.10
CA HIS A 100 8.38 5.39 -3.06
C HIS A 100 7.72 5.36 -1.68
N GLN A 101 8.35 4.69 -0.73
CA GLN A 101 7.89 4.68 0.67
C GLN A 101 7.90 6.12 1.21
N ILE A 102 6.78 6.56 1.77
CA ILE A 102 6.67 7.89 2.40
C ILE A 102 6.61 7.85 3.92
N VAL A 103 6.37 6.68 4.52
CA VAL A 103 6.43 6.52 5.99
C VAL A 103 7.89 6.29 6.37
N THR A 104 8.41 7.14 7.26
CA THR A 104 9.82 7.10 7.67
C THR A 104 10.00 6.76 9.14
N GLU A 105 8.96 7.00 9.93
CA GLU A 105 8.89 6.75 11.36
C GLU A 105 8.49 5.29 11.64
N SER A 106 8.96 4.71 12.75
CA SER A 106 8.55 3.35 13.13
C SER A 106 7.06 3.28 13.44
N THR A 107 6.40 2.25 12.92
CA THR A 107 4.95 2.05 13.07
C THR A 107 4.62 1.04 14.17
N LYS A 108 5.60 0.23 14.57
CA LYS A 108 5.52 -0.66 15.74
C LYS A 108 6.69 -0.39 16.67
N VAL A 109 6.37 0.16 17.85
CA VAL A 109 7.34 0.48 18.89
C VAL A 109 7.02 -0.34 20.13
N THR A 110 8.02 -1.03 20.66
CA THR A 110 7.98 -1.73 21.95
C THR A 110 9.00 -1.08 22.89
N GLU A 111 9.09 -1.55 24.13
CA GLU A 111 10.11 -1.08 25.07
C GLU A 111 11.55 -1.25 24.56
N ILE A 112 11.78 -2.23 23.66
CA ILE A 112 13.12 -2.65 23.23
C ILE A 112 13.33 -2.60 21.71
N THR A 113 12.28 -2.41 20.91
CA THR A 113 12.38 -2.39 19.45
C THR A 113 11.57 -1.26 18.84
N SER A 114 12.07 -0.73 17.72
CA SER A 114 11.37 0.23 16.88
C SER A 114 11.47 -0.27 15.44
N THR A 115 10.34 -0.62 14.82
CA THR A 115 10.29 -1.22 13.48
C THR A 115 9.28 -0.51 12.59
N LEU A 116 9.58 -0.39 11.30
CA LEU A 116 8.67 0.17 10.29
C LEU A 116 8.11 -0.98 9.46
N LEU A 117 6.87 -1.38 9.75
CA LEU A 117 6.20 -2.55 9.15
C LEU A 117 4.99 -2.18 8.29
N ASP A 118 4.36 -1.05 8.62
CA ASP A 118 3.25 -0.48 7.86
C ASP A 118 3.81 0.45 6.80
N HIS A 119 3.48 0.19 5.54
CA HIS A 119 4.05 0.94 4.43
C HIS A 119 3.00 1.70 3.63
N VAL A 120 3.43 2.80 3.01
CA VAL A 120 2.63 3.57 2.07
C VAL A 120 3.51 3.97 0.88
N PHE A 121 3.21 3.40 -0.28
CA PHE A 121 3.95 3.56 -1.53
C PHE A 121 3.07 4.22 -2.60
N PRO A 122 3.01 5.56 -2.66
CA PRO A 122 2.34 6.29 -3.73
C PRO A 122 3.21 6.46 -4.98
N SER A 123 2.57 6.52 -6.16
CA SER A 123 3.22 6.96 -7.40
C SER A 123 3.36 8.48 -7.51
N VAL A 124 2.62 9.24 -6.68
CA VAL A 124 2.66 10.72 -6.64
C VAL A 124 2.79 11.21 -5.18
N PRO A 125 3.99 11.20 -4.59
CA PRO A 125 4.19 11.47 -3.16
C PRO A 125 3.76 12.87 -2.71
N HIS A 126 4.04 13.92 -3.52
CA HIS A 126 3.72 15.31 -3.16
C HIS A 126 2.23 15.60 -3.00
N LYS A 127 1.36 14.80 -3.64
CA LYS A 127 -0.09 14.95 -3.51
C LYS A 127 -0.56 14.55 -2.11
N LEU A 128 0.11 13.59 -1.47
CA LEU A 128 -0.19 13.16 -0.10
C LEU A 128 0.38 14.11 0.96
N GLU A 129 1.52 14.75 0.70
CA GLU A 129 2.08 15.80 1.58
C GLU A 129 1.21 17.06 1.61
N ALA A 130 0.65 17.46 0.46
CA ALA A 130 -0.33 18.54 0.39
C ALA A 130 -1.64 18.19 1.15
N LEU A 131 -2.04 16.91 1.15
CA LEU A 131 -3.19 16.40 1.93
C LEU A 131 -2.91 16.32 3.44
N LYS A 132 -1.66 16.34 3.90
CA LYS A 132 -1.33 16.56 5.32
C LYS A 132 -1.53 18.02 5.75
N SER A 133 -1.55 18.96 4.80
CA SER A 133 -1.62 20.41 5.04
C SER A 133 -3.04 20.99 4.90
N GLN A 134 -3.95 20.25 4.28
CA GLN A 134 -5.38 20.54 4.20
C GLN A 134 -6.11 19.37 4.84
N GLU A 135 -6.87 19.58 5.91
CA GLU A 135 -7.71 18.55 6.54
C GLU A 135 -8.62 17.88 5.50
N LEU A 136 -8.14 16.81 4.90
CA LEU A 136 -8.89 15.95 3.98
C LEU A 136 -8.81 14.55 4.54
N GLU A 137 -9.91 14.19 5.20
CA GLU A 137 -10.26 12.86 5.68
C GLU A 137 -10.31 11.84 4.53
N LEU A 138 -9.17 11.44 3.97
CA LEU A 138 -9.02 10.10 3.41
C LEU A 138 -8.74 9.16 4.59
N VAL A 139 -9.74 9.06 5.46
CA VAL A 139 -9.77 8.18 6.62
C VAL A 139 -10.07 6.78 6.10
N ILE A 140 -9.12 6.19 5.37
CA ILE A 140 -9.03 4.74 5.28
C ILE A 140 -8.48 4.30 6.64
N ILE A 141 -9.36 4.18 7.64
CA ILE A 141 -8.99 3.53 8.91
C ILE A 141 -8.82 2.05 8.59
N ILE A 142 -7.57 1.65 8.41
CA ILE A 142 -7.18 0.24 8.57
C ILE A 142 -7.03 0.04 10.08
N ARG A 143 -8.09 -0.41 10.76
CA ARG A 143 -7.91 -1.05 12.07
C ARG A 143 -7.33 -2.43 11.79
N LEU A 144 -6.01 -2.55 11.93
CA LEU A 144 -5.35 -3.85 12.13
C LEU A 144 -5.78 -4.32 13.52
N ALA A 145 -6.52 -5.42 13.58
CA ALA A 145 -6.98 -6.03 14.82
C ALA A 145 -5.85 -6.85 15.45
#